data_AF-X1DM95-F1
#
_entry.id   AF-X1DM95-F1
#
_cell.length_a   1.000
_cell.length_b   1.000
_cell.length_c   1.000
_cell.angle_alpha   90.00
_cell.angle_beta   90.00
_cell.angle_gamma   90.00
#
_symmetry.space_group_name_H-M   'P 1'
#
loop_
_entity.id
_entity.type
_entity.pdbx_description
1 polymer ?
#
loop_
_entity_poly.entity_id
_entity_poly.type
_entity_poly.pdbx_seq_one_letter_code
_entity_poly.pdbx_strand_id
1 'polypeptide(L)'
;QQLVLHPDLLVISGGALGVDQVSAEVSLDLGIPFVFILPFPVDVMSARWPSSARNHLLHLISHAVHTYTVQRSFSMSGYQRRNEVMVDHCDLLCAVYDGSPGGTANCIRYAQDVGTEIHFIPL
;
A
#
# COMPACT_ATOMS: atom_id res chain seq x y z
N GLN A 1 21.72 7.26 -13.52
CA GLN A 1 20.61 6.79 -14.37
C GLN A 1 19.52 7.83 -14.28
N GLN A 2 18.99 8.29 -15.41
CA GLN A 2 17.83 9.18 -15.41
C GLN A 2 16.60 8.28 -15.21
N LEU A 3 15.79 8.56 -14.19
CA LEU A 3 14.53 7.84 -13.97
C LEU A 3 13.59 8.18 -15.12
N VAL A 4 13.15 7.17 -15.87
CA VAL A 4 12.14 7.33 -16.93
C VAL A 4 10.83 6.81 -16.35
N LEU A 5 9.86 7.71 -16.18
CA LEU A 5 8.52 7.34 -15.74
C LEU A 5 7.77 6.71 -16.91
N HIS A 6 7.12 5.56 -16.66
CA HIS A 6 6.25 4.94 -17.65
C HIS A 6 4.90 5.68 -17.66
N PRO A 7 4.37 6.10 -18.83
CA PRO A 7 3.13 6.88 -18.90
C PRO A 7 1.91 6.13 -18.36
N ASP A 8 1.97 4.79 -18.35
CA ASP A 8 0.87 3.92 -17.90
C ASP A 8 1.07 3.38 -16.48
N LEU A 9 2.01 3.93 -15.69
CA LEU A 9 2.27 3.48 -14.33
C LEU A 9 1.19 3.97 -13.36
N LEU A 10 0.58 3.05 -12.63
CA LEU A 10 -0.29 3.32 -11.48
C LEU A 10 0.29 2.63 -10.23
N VAL A 11 0.44 3.37 -9.14
CA VAL A 11 0.90 2.79 -7.86
C VAL A 11 -0.29 2.39 -7.00
N ILE A 12 -0.24 1.17 -6.44
CA ILE A 12 -1.23 0.67 -5.49
C ILE A 12 -0.58 0.62 -4.10
N SER A 13 -1.17 1.31 -3.13
CA SER A 13 -0.70 1.32 -1.74
C SER A 13 -1.79 0.90 -0.77
N GLY A 14 -1.38 0.36 0.37
CA GLY A 14 -2.29 -0.04 1.42
C GLY A 14 -2.63 1.05 2.45
N GLY A 15 -1.90 2.17 2.45
CA GLY A 15 -2.10 3.29 3.38
C GLY A 15 -1.72 3.04 4.86
N ALA A 16 -1.11 1.90 5.21
CA ALA A 16 -0.60 1.66 6.56
C ALA A 16 0.56 2.60 6.92
N LEU A 17 0.93 2.69 8.20
CA LEU A 17 2.11 3.45 8.61
C LEU A 17 3.38 2.83 8.03
N GLY A 18 4.33 3.67 7.60
CA GLY A 18 5.60 3.24 7.02
C GLY A 18 5.56 3.18 5.50
N VAL A 19 6.06 2.08 4.92
CA VAL A 19 6.33 1.95 3.47
C VAL A 19 5.10 2.23 2.60
N ASP A 20 3.90 1.83 3.06
CA ASP A 20 2.65 2.16 2.37
C ASP A 20 2.50 3.69 2.17
N GLN A 21 2.75 4.50 3.19
CA GLN A 21 2.69 5.97 3.08
C GLN A 21 3.88 6.53 2.30
N VAL A 22 5.09 6.00 2.51
CA VAL A 22 6.29 6.40 1.74
C VAL A 22 6.07 6.18 0.23
N SER A 23 5.45 5.07 -0.17
CA SER A 23 5.15 4.80 -1.58
C SER A 23 4.20 5.83 -2.20
N ALA A 24 3.20 6.29 -1.43
CA ALA A 24 2.27 7.33 -1.85
C ALA A 24 2.93 8.72 -1.88
N GLU A 25 3.79 9.03 -0.92
CA GLU A 25 4.60 10.27 -0.91
C GLU A 25 5.50 10.36 -2.14
N VAL A 26 6.26 9.30 -2.43
CA VAL A 26 7.12 9.24 -3.62
C VAL A 26 6.30 9.35 -4.91
N SER A 27 5.12 8.72 -4.95
CA SER A 27 4.22 8.83 -6.10
C SER A 27 3.74 10.27 -6.30
N LEU A 28 3.34 10.94 -5.22
CA LEU A 28 2.93 12.34 -5.23
C LEU A 28 4.07 13.27 -5.70
N ASP A 29 5.28 13.10 -5.15
CA ASP A 29 6.45 13.92 -5.49
C ASP A 29 6.86 13.77 -6.97
N LEU A 30 6.71 12.56 -7.53
CA LEU A 30 7.04 12.26 -8.92
C LEU A 30 5.88 12.50 -9.89
N GLY A 31 4.69 12.88 -9.40
CA GLY A 31 3.50 13.03 -10.22
C GLY A 31 2.98 11.72 -10.83
N ILE A 32 3.28 10.59 -10.19
CA ILE A 32 2.79 9.25 -10.58
C ILE A 32 1.40 9.07 -9.95
N PRO A 33 0.36 8.69 -10.74
CA PRO A 33 -0.94 8.43 -10.17
C PRO A 33 -0.89 7.23 -9.22
N PHE A 34 -1.65 7.31 -8.12
CA PHE A 34 -1.72 6.23 -7.14
C PHE A 34 -3.14 6.07 -6.58
N VAL A 35 -3.43 4.86 -6.12
CA VAL A 35 -4.67 4.50 -5.42
C VAL A 35 -4.36 3.87 -4.07
N PHE A 36 -5.29 4.02 -3.14
CA PHE A 36 -5.26 3.29 -1.88
C PHE A 36 -6.24 2.12 -1.90
N ILE A 37 -5.80 0.95 -1.44
CA ILE A 37 -6.65 -0.15 -1.02
C ILE A 37 -6.54 -0.24 0.50
N LEU A 38 -7.55 0.26 1.22
CA LEU A 38 -7.57 0.25 2.68
C LEU A 38 -8.28 -1.01 3.19
N PRO A 39 -7.85 -1.59 4.32
CA PRO A 39 -8.55 -2.72 4.91
C PRO A 39 -9.92 -2.30 5.45
N PHE A 40 -10.02 -1.08 5.99
CA PHE A 40 -11.21 -0.49 6.61
C PHE A 40 -11.32 1.00 6.26
N PRO A 41 -12.47 1.65 6.55
CA PRO A 41 -12.55 3.10 6.58
C PRO A 41 -11.44 3.74 7.43
N VAL A 42 -11.01 4.95 7.05
CA VAL A 42 -9.87 5.65 7.66
C VAL A 42 -10.02 5.77 9.17
N ASP A 43 -11.21 6.14 9.65
CA ASP A 43 -11.53 6.27 11.08
C ASP A 43 -11.35 4.94 11.85
N VAL A 44 -11.63 3.80 11.20
CA VAL A 44 -11.45 2.46 11.78
C VAL A 44 -9.99 2.04 11.78
N MET A 45 -9.30 2.11 10.63
CA MET A 45 -7.91 1.65 10.54
C MET A 45 -6.92 2.54 11.31
N SER A 46 -7.24 3.83 11.45
CA SER A 46 -6.42 4.83 12.14
C SER A 46 -6.85 5.10 13.58
N ALA A 47 -7.79 4.33 14.13
CA ALA A 47 -8.41 4.58 15.43
C ALA A 47 -7.41 4.72 16.60
N ARG A 48 -6.22 4.11 16.49
CA ARG A 48 -5.15 4.13 17.51
C ARG A 48 -3.93 4.97 17.09
N TRP A 49 -3.98 5.64 15.95
CA TRP A 49 -2.86 6.41 15.45
C TRP A 49 -2.83 7.80 16.09
N PRO A 50 -1.63 8.40 16.26
CA PRO A 50 -1.52 9.83 16.59
C PRO A 50 -2.23 10.69 15.53
N SER A 51 -2.78 11.83 15.95
CA SER A 51 -3.48 12.76 15.04
C SER A 51 -2.62 13.21 13.86
N SER A 52 -1.31 13.40 14.08
CA SER A 52 -0.35 13.73 13.01
C SER A 52 -0.33 12.67 11.91
N ALA A 53 -0.25 11.39 12.30
CA ALA A 53 -0.25 10.27 11.37
C ALA A 53 -1.58 10.10 10.64
N ARG A 54 -2.72 10.35 11.33
CA ARG A 54 -4.04 10.37 10.68
C ARG A 54 -4.16 11.50 9.66
N ASN A 55 -3.72 12.71 10.02
CA ASN A 55 -3.75 13.88 9.14
C ASN A 55 -2.85 13.67 7.92
N HIS A 56 -1.72 13.00 8.10
CA HIS A 56 -0.82 12.63 7.01
C HIS A 56 -1.49 11.68 6.00
N LEU A 57 -2.13 10.60 6.47
CA LEU A 57 -2.88 9.72 5.59
C LEU A 57 -4.01 10.45 4.85
N LEU A 58 -4.75 11.34 5.54
CA LEU A 58 -5.82 12.13 4.92
C LEU A 58 -5.28 13.09 3.84
N HIS A 59 -4.10 13.67 4.05
CA HIS A 59 -3.43 14.49 3.05
C HIS A 59 -3.04 13.67 1.81
N LEU A 60 -2.50 12.46 1.99
CA LEU A 60 -2.19 11.57 0.87
C LEU A 60 -3.46 11.13 0.13
N ILE A 61 -4.53 10.81 0.86
CA ILE A 61 -5.84 10.45 0.27
C ILE A 61 -6.40 11.58 -0.59
N SER A 62 -6.23 12.85 -0.21
CA SER A 62 -6.72 13.97 -1.02
C SER A 62 -6.02 14.13 -2.37
N HIS A 63 -4.88 13.45 -2.57
CA HIS A 63 -4.13 13.43 -3.83
C HIS A 63 -4.23 12.10 -4.57
N ALA A 64 -4.76 11.05 -3.93
CA ALA A 64 -4.96 9.75 -4.57
C ALA A 64 -6.03 9.85 -5.66
N VAL A 65 -5.85 9.09 -6.75
CA VAL A 65 -6.85 8.96 -7.82
C VAL A 65 -8.17 8.41 -7.26
N HIS A 66 -8.06 7.40 -6.39
CA HIS A 66 -9.18 6.83 -5.67
C HIS A 66 -8.73 6.12 -4.40
N THR A 67 -9.64 5.94 -3.46
CA THR A 67 -9.44 5.15 -2.23
C THR A 67 -10.55 4.12 -2.12
N TYR A 68 -10.17 2.85 -2.10
CA TYR A 68 -11.06 1.71 -1.92
C TYR A 68 -10.97 1.18 -0.50
N THR A 69 -12.05 0.56 0.00
CA THR A 69 -12.06 -0.13 1.30
C THR A 69 -12.55 -1.56 1.12
N VAL A 70 -11.82 -2.55 1.65
CA VAL A 70 -12.19 -3.97 1.51
C VAL A 70 -13.41 -4.35 2.36
N GLN A 71 -13.49 -3.84 3.58
CA GLN A 71 -14.62 -4.10 4.48
C GLN A 71 -14.84 -2.95 5.46
N ARG A 72 -15.97 -2.93 6.16
CA ARG A 72 -16.33 -1.80 7.05
C ARG A 72 -15.79 -1.92 8.48
N SER A 73 -15.65 -3.13 8.97
CA SER A 73 -15.34 -3.41 10.39
C SER A 73 -13.95 -4.02 10.53
N PHE A 74 -13.28 -3.72 11.64
CA PHE A 74 -11.97 -4.27 11.95
C PHE A 74 -11.97 -5.80 12.03
N SER A 75 -11.02 -6.44 11.35
CA SER A 75 -10.63 -7.84 11.59
C SER A 75 -9.19 -8.08 11.12
N MET A 76 -8.49 -9.05 11.70
CA MET A 76 -7.15 -9.40 11.20
C MET A 76 -7.19 -9.89 9.74
N SER A 77 -8.25 -10.59 9.35
CA SER A 77 -8.48 -11.02 7.96
C SER A 77 -8.64 -9.86 6.98
N GLY A 78 -9.13 -8.69 7.42
CA GLY A 78 -9.28 -7.52 6.55
C GLY A 78 -7.95 -6.95 6.07
N TYR A 79 -6.91 -6.98 6.92
CA TYR A 79 -5.55 -6.62 6.49
C TYR A 79 -4.99 -7.60 5.45
N GLN A 80 -5.22 -8.90 5.67
CA GLN A 80 -4.77 -9.90 4.71
C GLN A 80 -5.50 -9.76 3.38
N ARG A 81 -6.83 -9.62 3.40
CA ARG A 81 -7.60 -9.46 2.17
C ARG A 81 -7.28 -8.17 1.41
N ARG A 82 -6.94 -7.10 2.13
CA ARG A 82 -6.36 -5.90 1.52
C ARG A 82 -5.08 -6.22 0.76
N ASN A 83 -4.14 -6.95 1.36
CA ASN A 83 -2.91 -7.35 0.69
C ASN A 83 -3.20 -8.22 -0.54
N GLU A 84 -4.12 -9.17 -0.45
CA GLU A 84 -4.55 -10.01 -1.58
C GLU A 84 -5.06 -9.15 -2.74
N VAL A 85 -5.97 -8.19 -2.47
CA VAL A 85 -6.49 -7.29 -3.50
C VAL A 85 -5.38 -6.47 -4.17
N MET A 86 -4.40 -5.98 -3.40
CA MET A 86 -3.26 -5.26 -3.98
C MET A 86 -2.43 -6.16 -4.90
N VAL A 87 -2.12 -7.37 -4.47
CA VAL A 87 -1.32 -8.35 -5.22
C VAL A 87 -2.04 -8.80 -6.49
N ASP A 88 -3.34 -9.11 -6.39
CA ASP A 88 -4.18 -9.56 -7.51
C ASP A 88 -4.32 -8.51 -8.63
N HIS A 89 -4.06 -7.23 -8.33
CA HIS A 89 -4.23 -6.12 -9.26
C HIS A 89 -2.91 -5.41 -9.61
N CYS A 90 -1.76 -5.98 -9.25
CA CYS A 90 -0.46 -5.43 -9.62
C CYS A 90 0.30 -6.37 -10.55
N ASP A 91 1.00 -5.80 -11.52
CA ASP A 91 1.94 -6.56 -12.36
C ASP A 91 3.27 -6.83 -11.64
N LEU A 92 3.64 -5.93 -10.72
CA LEU A 92 4.88 -5.98 -9.95
C LEU A 92 4.64 -5.54 -8.49
N LEU A 93 5.06 -6.38 -7.54
CA LEU A 93 5.09 -6.04 -6.12
C LEU A 93 6.49 -5.52 -5.72
N CYS A 94 6.59 -4.24 -5.34
CA CYS A 94 7.79 -3.67 -4.74
C CYS A 94 7.82 -3.92 -3.23
N ALA A 95 8.68 -4.84 -2.78
CA ALA A 95 8.76 -5.26 -1.39
C ALA A 95 9.95 -4.60 -0.67
N VAL A 96 9.66 -3.65 0.22
CA VAL A 96 10.63 -3.14 1.21
C VAL A 96 10.50 -3.98 2.48
N TYR A 97 11.44 -4.89 2.71
CA TYR A 97 11.28 -5.96 3.69
C TYR A 97 12.61 -6.45 4.27
N ASP A 98 12.67 -6.57 5.60
CA ASP A 98 13.86 -6.97 6.36
C ASP A 98 13.92 -8.47 6.68
N GLY A 99 12.92 -9.26 6.28
CA GLY A 99 12.83 -10.68 6.63
C GLY A 99 12.02 -10.98 7.90
N SER A 100 11.52 -9.97 8.61
CA SER A 100 10.78 -10.15 9.86
C SER A 100 9.36 -10.70 9.65
N PRO A 101 8.85 -11.58 10.55
CA PRO A 101 7.48 -12.08 10.42
C PRO A 101 6.45 -10.95 10.57
N GLY A 102 5.38 -10.97 9.78
CA GLY A 102 4.31 -9.98 9.89
C GLY A 102 3.44 -9.84 8.65
N GLY A 103 2.70 -8.74 8.57
CA GLY A 103 1.80 -8.44 7.45
C GLY A 103 2.52 -8.37 6.10
N THR A 104 3.71 -7.78 6.06
CA THR A 104 4.55 -7.72 4.85
C THR A 104 4.99 -9.12 4.41
N ALA A 105 5.45 -9.96 5.35
CA ALA A 105 5.81 -11.35 5.07
C ALA A 105 4.63 -12.15 4.48
N ASN A 106 3.42 -11.92 4.99
CA ASN A 106 2.20 -12.56 4.48
C ASN A 106 1.83 -12.05 3.08
N CYS A 107 2.00 -10.75 2.80
CA CYS A 107 1.78 -10.16 1.48
C CYS A 107 2.74 -10.78 0.44
N ILE A 108 4.04 -10.84 0.77
CA ILE A 108 5.07 -11.44 -0.08
C ILE A 108 4.78 -12.91 -0.33
N ARG A 109 4.43 -13.67 0.71
CA ARG A 109 4.08 -15.10 0.56
C ARG A 109 2.91 -15.28 -0.40
N TYR A 110 1.86 -14.48 -0.25
CA TYR A 110 0.71 -14.55 -1.14
C TYR A 110 1.08 -14.21 -2.59
N ALA A 111 1.89 -13.17 -2.81
CA ALA A 111 2.41 -12.84 -4.14
C ALA A 111 3.22 -13.98 -4.78
N GLN A 112 4.02 -14.69 -3.98
CA GLN A 112 4.73 -15.89 -4.43
C GLN A 112 3.75 -17.02 -4.80
N ASP A 113 2.71 -17.23 -4.00
CA ASP A 113 1.72 -18.29 -4.20
C ASP A 113 0.91 -18.08 -5.50
N VAL A 114 0.59 -16.83 -5.86
CA VAL A 114 -0.15 -16.50 -7.10
C VAL A 114 0.77 -16.18 -8.30
N GLY A 115 2.08 -16.17 -8.10
CA GLY A 115 3.07 -15.97 -9.16
C GLY A 115 3.25 -14.53 -9.63
N THR A 116 2.89 -13.54 -8.80
CA THR A 116 3.15 -12.12 -9.08
C THR A 116 4.65 -11.83 -9.04
N GLU A 117 5.16 -11.03 -9.97
CA GLU A 117 6.57 -10.61 -9.95
C GLU A 117 6.86 -9.77 -8.71
N ILE A 118 8.00 -10.02 -8.05
CA ILE A 118 8.39 -9.31 -6.82
C ILE A 118 9.76 -8.68 -7.02
N HIS A 119 9.83 -7.36 -6.85
CA HIS A 119 11.08 -6.62 -6.76
C HIS A 119 11.38 -6.26 -5.30
N PHE A 120 12.45 -6.83 -4.75
CA PHE A 120 12.88 -6.52 -3.40
C PHE A 120 13.74 -5.25 -3.38
N ILE A 121 13.35 -4.29 -2.55
CA ILE A 121 14.10 -3.06 -2.30
C ILE A 121 14.88 -3.25 -0.99
N PRO A 122 16.23 -3.19 -1.03
CA PRO A 122 17.04 -3.35 0.17
C PRO A 122 16.84 -2.20 1.17
N LEU A 123 16.95 -2.55 2.46
CA LEU A 123 16.91 -1.63 3.61
C LEU A 123 18.30 -1.21 4.07
#